data_AF-A0A6A4ZID7-F1
#
_entry.id   AF-A0A6A4ZID7-F1
#
_cell.length_a   1.000
_cell.length_b   1.000
_cell.length_c   1.000
_cell.angle_alpha   90.00
_cell.angle_beta   90.00
_cell.angle_gamma   90.00
#
_symmetry.space_group_name_H-M   'P 1'
#
loop_
_entity.id
_entity.type
_entity.pdbx_description
1 polymer ?
#
loop_
_entity_poly.entity_id
_entity_poly.type
_entity_poly.pdbx_seq_one_letter_code
_entity_poly.pdbx_strand_id
1 'polypeptide(L)'
;SFGVPSGAQAAGRGFVTPDTVRNALTCLAQGVGCDTVRPSDPFPTFRGVMTWSINWDKYDRFGFSRPARAALDGLPQVDHVGSSDKKVVKKPTATFIPIAKPVATAAPAQAKNCGGCDNCYFAPTFACFSGWTKAQCRSVSTFTWCGGQD
;
A
#
# COMPACT_ATOMS: atom_id res chain seq x y z
N SER A 1 -15.25 -7.10 -5.94
CA SER A 1 -14.10 -6.18 -5.97
C SER A 1 -14.54 -4.82 -5.48
N PHE A 2 -13.61 -3.97 -5.05
CA PHE A 2 -13.88 -2.57 -4.68
C PHE A 2 -12.91 -1.64 -5.42
N GLY A 3 -13.24 -0.35 -5.53
CA GLY A 3 -12.45 0.65 -6.23
C GLY A 3 -11.94 1.75 -5.32
N VAL A 4 -10.68 2.14 -5.43
CA VAL A 4 -10.07 3.24 -4.66
C VAL A 4 -9.19 4.13 -5.54
N PRO A 5 -8.99 5.41 -5.21
CA PRO A 5 -7.99 6.24 -5.86
C PRO A 5 -6.58 5.64 -5.68
N SER A 6 -5.77 5.68 -6.74
CA SER A 6 -4.39 5.18 -6.76
C SER A 6 -3.45 6.01 -5.90
N GLY A 7 -3.75 7.29 -5.76
CA GLY A 7 -2.98 8.26 -4.99
C GLY A 7 -3.87 9.44 -4.56
N ALA A 8 -3.34 10.32 -3.72
CA ALA A 8 -4.07 11.48 -3.22
C ALA A 8 -4.50 12.45 -4.34
N GLN A 9 -3.77 12.52 -5.44
CA GLN A 9 -4.08 13.38 -6.59
C GLN A 9 -5.10 12.74 -7.55
N ALA A 10 -5.37 11.44 -7.42
CA ALA A 10 -6.27 10.74 -8.32
C ALA A 10 -7.75 11.03 -8.04
N ALA A 11 -8.08 11.57 -6.87
CA ALA A 11 -9.43 12.02 -6.51
C ALA A 11 -9.37 13.11 -5.43
N GLY A 12 -10.33 14.03 -5.42
CA GLY A 12 -10.41 15.07 -4.38
C GLY A 12 -10.69 14.55 -2.95
N ARG A 13 -11.12 13.29 -2.80
CA ARG A 13 -11.31 12.59 -1.52
C ARG A 13 -11.37 11.07 -1.73
N GLY A 14 -11.30 10.31 -0.64
CA GLY A 14 -11.50 8.86 -0.66
C GLY A 14 -10.24 8.03 -0.95
N PHE A 15 -9.07 8.66 -0.96
CA PHE A 15 -7.79 7.94 -0.95
C PHE A 15 -7.64 7.13 0.34
N VAL A 16 -7.02 5.95 0.22
CA VAL A 16 -6.75 5.05 1.34
C VAL A 16 -5.31 4.52 1.25
N THR A 17 -4.74 4.13 2.39
CA THR A 17 -3.37 3.60 2.43
C THR A 17 -3.30 2.18 1.84
N PRO A 18 -2.11 1.73 1.38
CA PRO A 18 -1.92 0.35 0.95
C PRO A 18 -2.25 -0.70 2.02
N ASP A 19 -1.99 -0.41 3.29
CA ASP A 19 -2.36 -1.28 4.41
C ASP A 19 -3.87 -1.41 4.56
N THR A 20 -4.63 -0.31 4.39
CA THR A 20 -6.10 -0.34 4.38
C THR A 20 -6.62 -1.22 3.24
N VAL A 21 -6.02 -1.14 2.04
CA VAL A 21 -6.38 -2.00 0.90
C VAL A 21 -6.11 -3.47 1.21
N ARG A 22 -4.94 -3.79 1.78
CA ARG A 22 -4.60 -5.16 2.20
C ARG A 22 -5.60 -5.70 3.22
N ASN A 23 -5.87 -4.95 4.28
CA ASN A 23 -6.77 -5.38 5.35
C ASN A 23 -8.20 -5.59 4.83
N ALA A 24 -8.69 -4.71 3.95
CA ALA A 24 -9.99 -4.90 3.30
C ALA A 24 -10.02 -6.17 2.44
N LEU A 25 -8.96 -6.44 1.68
CA LEU A 25 -8.85 -7.66 0.86
C LEU A 25 -8.83 -8.93 1.73
N THR A 26 -8.03 -8.97 2.79
CA THR A 26 -7.97 -10.15 3.68
C THR A 26 -9.24 -10.31 4.51
N CYS A 27 -9.86 -9.20 4.92
CA CYS A 27 -11.12 -9.23 5.65
C CYS A 27 -12.23 -9.82 4.77
N LEU A 28 -12.35 -9.36 3.53
CA LEU A 28 -13.36 -9.86 2.60
C LEU A 28 -13.06 -11.29 2.14
N ALA A 29 -11.81 -11.61 1.80
CA ALA A 29 -11.48 -12.91 1.21
C ALA A 29 -11.31 -14.04 2.25
N GLN A 30 -10.82 -13.72 3.44
CA GLN A 30 -10.43 -14.69 4.46
C GLN A 30 -11.12 -14.47 5.81
N GLY A 31 -11.78 -13.33 6.03
CA GLY A 31 -12.35 -12.97 7.34
C GLY A 31 -11.29 -12.54 8.36
N VAL A 32 -10.08 -12.18 7.91
CA VAL A 32 -8.92 -11.85 8.77
C VAL A 32 -8.52 -10.39 8.61
N GLY A 33 -8.15 -9.74 9.71
CA GLY A 33 -7.71 -8.34 9.69
C GLY A 33 -8.86 -7.35 9.41
N CYS A 34 -10.09 -7.72 9.76
CA CYS A 34 -11.24 -6.82 9.75
C CYS A 34 -11.16 -5.82 10.90
N ASP A 35 -11.65 -4.60 10.66
CA ASP A 35 -11.91 -3.60 11.70
C ASP A 35 -13.31 -3.84 12.32
N THR A 36 -14.07 -2.77 12.55
CA THR A 36 -15.40 -2.82 13.17
C THR A 36 -16.48 -3.42 12.27
N VAL A 37 -16.32 -3.32 10.95
CA VAL A 37 -17.22 -3.91 9.96
C VAL A 37 -16.62 -5.22 9.47
N ARG A 38 -17.29 -6.32 9.79
CA ARG A 38 -16.87 -7.68 9.44
C ARG A 38 -18.01 -8.40 8.71
N PRO A 39 -17.73 -9.07 7.58
CA PRO A 39 -18.73 -9.92 6.94
C PRO A 39 -19.01 -11.15 7.80
N SER A 40 -20.26 -11.65 7.79
CA SER A 40 -20.65 -12.85 8.53
C SER A 40 -19.82 -14.07 8.10
N ASP A 41 -19.58 -14.20 6.80
CA ASP A 41 -18.75 -15.23 6.20
C ASP A 41 -17.69 -14.61 5.26
N PRO A 42 -16.50 -15.24 5.12
CA PRO A 42 -15.53 -14.81 4.12
C PRO A 42 -16.00 -15.11 2.70
N PHE A 43 -15.45 -14.38 1.73
CA PHE A 43 -15.68 -14.51 0.30
C PHE A 43 -14.39 -14.94 -0.44
N PRO A 44 -14.01 -16.22 -0.42
CA PRO A 44 -12.76 -16.69 -1.03
C PRO A 44 -12.60 -16.35 -2.52
N THR A 45 -13.71 -16.17 -3.23
CA THR A 45 -13.79 -15.77 -4.64
C THR A 45 -13.81 -14.25 -4.86
N PHE A 46 -13.46 -13.46 -3.84
CA PHE A 46 -13.45 -12.01 -3.95
C PHE A 46 -12.45 -11.54 -5.02
N ARG A 47 -12.97 -10.92 -6.07
CA ARG A 47 -12.23 -10.62 -7.31
C ARG A 47 -11.02 -9.66 -7.17
N GLY A 48 -10.88 -8.94 -6.07
CA GLY A 48 -9.75 -8.03 -5.83
C GLY A 48 -10.10 -6.54 -5.79
N VAL A 49 -9.16 -5.69 -6.19
CA VAL A 49 -9.25 -4.23 -6.08
C VAL A 49 -9.03 -3.56 -7.45
N MET A 50 -9.78 -2.50 -7.71
CA MET A 50 -9.66 -1.63 -8.88
C MET A 50 -9.13 -0.27 -8.43
N THR A 51 -8.45 0.42 -9.33
CA THR A 51 -8.02 1.81 -9.06
C THR A 51 -8.29 2.74 -10.22
N TRP A 52 -8.60 3.99 -9.86
CA TRP A 52 -8.43 5.13 -10.73
C TRP A 52 -7.11 5.84 -10.34
N SER A 53 -6.09 5.89 -11.18
CA SER A 53 -5.94 5.25 -12.49
C SER A 53 -4.51 4.73 -12.63
N ILE A 54 -4.24 3.96 -13.69
CA ILE A 54 -2.88 3.51 -14.00
C ILE A 54 -1.94 4.70 -14.25
N ASN A 55 -2.44 5.80 -14.85
CA ASN A 55 -1.64 6.99 -15.10
C ASN A 55 -1.20 7.67 -13.80
N TRP A 56 -2.11 7.82 -12.84
CA TRP A 56 -1.79 8.37 -11.52
C TRP A 56 -0.90 7.44 -10.70
N ASP A 57 -1.18 6.13 -10.71
CA ASP A 57 -0.31 5.15 -10.06
C ASP A 57 1.13 5.20 -10.62
N LYS A 58 1.29 5.32 -11.94
CA LYS A 58 2.60 5.50 -12.57
C LYS A 58 3.27 6.82 -12.17
N TYR A 59 2.51 7.91 -12.13
CA TYR A 59 3.00 9.22 -11.69
C TYR A 59 3.55 9.13 -10.25
N ASP A 60 2.85 8.40 -9.38
CA ASP A 60 3.21 8.12 -7.98
C ASP A 60 4.19 6.93 -7.84
N ARG A 61 4.93 6.58 -8.91
CA ARG A 61 5.93 5.50 -8.94
C ARG A 61 5.43 4.14 -8.47
N PHE A 62 4.20 3.80 -8.84
CA PHE A 62 3.50 2.54 -8.56
C PHE A 62 3.22 2.30 -7.06
N GLY A 63 2.89 3.38 -6.35
CA GLY A 63 2.57 3.35 -4.92
C GLY A 63 1.33 2.52 -4.57
N PHE A 64 0.39 2.33 -5.51
CA PHE A 64 -0.78 1.48 -5.32
C PHE A 64 -0.57 0.07 -5.89
N SER A 65 -0.16 -0.04 -7.17
CA SER A 65 -0.19 -1.35 -7.86
C SER A 65 0.78 -2.38 -7.28
N ARG A 66 1.97 -1.97 -6.85
CA ARG A 66 2.97 -2.88 -6.26
C ARG A 66 2.47 -3.54 -4.96
N PRO A 67 2.04 -2.79 -3.93
CA PRO A 67 1.51 -3.40 -2.71
C PRO A 67 0.16 -4.09 -2.94
N ALA A 68 -0.71 -3.58 -3.83
CA ALA A 68 -1.98 -4.24 -4.14
C ALA A 68 -1.76 -5.63 -4.78
N ARG A 69 -0.81 -5.75 -5.72
CA ARG A 69 -0.41 -7.03 -6.32
C ARG A 69 0.09 -8.00 -5.26
N ALA A 70 0.98 -7.55 -4.36
CA ALA A 70 1.50 -8.36 -3.28
C ALA A 70 0.39 -8.85 -2.33
N ALA A 71 -0.59 -7.99 -2.00
CA ALA A 71 -1.74 -8.38 -1.19
C ALA A 71 -2.59 -9.45 -1.90
N LEU A 72 -2.87 -9.28 -3.19
CA LEU A 72 -3.63 -10.24 -4.00
C LEU A 72 -2.91 -11.58 -4.17
N ASP A 73 -1.59 -11.58 -4.32
CA ASP A 73 -0.77 -12.81 -4.37
C ASP A 73 -0.80 -13.58 -3.05
N GLY A 74 -1.01 -12.89 -1.92
CA GLY A 74 -1.16 -13.49 -0.60
C GLY A 74 -2.54 -14.07 -0.30
N LEU A 75 -3.54 -13.84 -1.16
CA LEU A 75 -4.88 -14.39 -0.98
C LEU A 75 -4.94 -15.87 -1.39
N PRO A 76 -5.85 -16.67 -0.80
CA PRO A 76 -6.03 -18.04 -1.19
C PRO A 76 -6.48 -18.07 -2.64
N GLN A 77 -5.73 -18.76 -3.50
CA GLN A 77 -6.15 -18.97 -4.87
C GLN A 77 -7.30 -19.98 -4.84
N VAL A 78 -8.50 -19.51 -5.18
CA VAL A 78 -9.64 -20.38 -5.43
C VAL A 78 -9.63 -20.72 -6.91
N ASP A 79 -9.64 -22.02 -7.20
CA ASP A 79 -9.75 -22.49 -8.58
C ASP A 79 -11.15 -22.12 -9.09
N HIS A 80 -11.25 -20.98 -9.78
CA HIS A 80 -12.45 -20.63 -10.49
C HIS A 80 -12.65 -21.66 -11.61
N VAL A 81 -13.75 -22.41 -11.57
CA VAL A 81 -14.16 -23.36 -12.60
C VAL A 81 -14.16 -22.63 -13.95
N GLY A 82 -13.09 -22.82 -14.73
CA GLY A 82 -12.75 -22.02 -15.91
C GLY A 82 -11.25 -21.77 -16.09
N SER A 83 -10.42 -21.91 -15.05
CA SER A 83 -8.96 -21.88 -15.19
C SER A 83 -8.43 -23.27 -15.58
N SER A 84 -8.73 -23.68 -16.82
CA SER A 84 -8.10 -24.85 -17.44
C SER A 84 -6.70 -24.50 -17.92
N ASP A 85 -5.80 -24.14 -17.02
CA ASP A 85 -4.38 -24.12 -17.31
C ASP A 85 -3.63 -24.81 -16.17
N LYS A 86 -3.07 -25.96 -16.50
CA LYS A 86 -2.26 -26.78 -15.61
C LYS A 86 -1.06 -25.98 -15.09
N LYS A 87 -1.20 -25.37 -13.92
CA LYS A 87 -0.07 -25.13 -13.03
C LYS A 87 -0.42 -25.75 -11.69
N VAL A 88 0.15 -26.92 -11.44
CA VAL A 88 0.17 -27.56 -10.12
C VAL A 88 0.51 -26.48 -9.10
N VAL A 89 -0.46 -26.16 -8.24
CA VAL A 89 -0.25 -25.37 -7.03
C VAL A 89 0.73 -26.18 -6.19
N LYS A 90 2.03 -25.88 -6.34
CA LYS A 90 2.96 -26.15 -5.25
C LYS A 90 2.45 -25.27 -4.11
N LYS A 91 1.89 -25.91 -3.07
CA LYS A 91 1.62 -25.31 -1.75
C LYS A 91 2.64 -24.19 -1.55
N PRO A 92 2.23 -22.93 -1.32
CA PRO A 92 3.15 -21.93 -0.84
C PRO A 92 3.63 -22.48 0.50
N THR A 93 4.76 -23.16 0.47
CA THR A 93 5.60 -23.24 1.64
C THR A 93 5.85 -21.79 1.93
N ALA A 94 5.35 -21.31 3.07
CA ALA A 94 5.75 -20.06 3.66
C ALA A 94 7.25 -20.17 3.93
N THR A 95 8.02 -20.06 2.85
CA THR A 95 9.41 -19.67 2.92
C THR A 95 9.27 -18.23 3.30
N PHE A 96 9.50 -17.94 4.57
CA PHE A 96 9.94 -16.63 4.99
C PHE A 96 11.15 -16.33 4.11
N ILE A 97 10.92 -15.70 2.96
CA ILE A 97 11.95 -14.92 2.31
C ILE A 97 12.18 -13.83 3.33
N PRO A 98 13.34 -13.78 4.01
CA PRO A 98 13.67 -12.57 4.74
C PRO A 98 13.58 -11.47 3.70
N ILE A 99 12.65 -10.53 3.90
CA ILE A 99 12.54 -9.33 3.08
C ILE A 99 13.97 -8.85 2.93
N ALA A 100 14.51 -8.95 1.70
CA ALA A 100 15.86 -8.50 1.46
C ALA A 100 15.87 -7.05 1.96
N LYS A 101 16.72 -6.78 2.96
CA LYS A 101 17.05 -5.40 3.33
C LYS A 101 17.25 -4.66 2.01
N PRO A 102 16.61 -3.49 1.81
CA PRO A 102 16.86 -2.72 0.61
C PRO A 102 18.38 -2.58 0.49
N VAL A 103 18.96 -3.11 -0.58
CA VAL A 103 20.36 -2.85 -0.88
C VAL A 103 20.45 -1.34 -1.00
N ALA A 104 21.06 -0.74 0.00
CA ALA A 104 21.35 0.67 0.05
C ALA A 104 22.29 0.97 -1.10
N THR A 105 21.79 1.59 -2.17
CA THR A 105 22.64 2.37 -3.05
C THR A 105 23.13 3.56 -2.23
N ALA A 106 24.42 3.58 -1.93
CA ALA A 106 25.06 4.68 -1.23
C ALA A 106 25.00 5.96 -2.11
N ALA A 107 24.29 6.97 -1.62
CA ALA A 107 24.36 8.38 -2.01
C ALA A 107 24.07 9.21 -0.74
N PRO A 108 24.61 10.44 -0.61
CA PRO A 108 25.27 10.93 0.59
C PRO A 108 24.36 11.16 1.80
N ALA A 109 24.99 11.11 2.96
CA ALA A 109 24.34 11.06 4.27
C ALA A 109 23.56 12.32 4.67
N GLN A 110 22.50 12.07 5.48
CA GLN A 110 21.70 12.96 6.36
C GLN A 110 20.51 13.66 5.65
N ALA A 111 19.23 13.39 5.97
CA ALA A 111 18.58 13.44 7.28
C ALA A 111 17.59 12.28 7.55
N LYS A 112 17.49 11.86 8.83
CA LYS A 112 17.21 10.47 9.22
C LYS A 112 15.78 9.91 9.10
N ASN A 113 14.73 10.66 8.79
CA ASN A 113 13.37 10.09 8.83
C ASN A 113 12.56 10.30 7.56
N CYS A 114 13.12 10.81 6.47
CA CYS A 114 12.29 11.36 5.40
C CYS A 114 11.85 10.38 4.32
N GLY A 115 12.40 9.17 4.28
CA GLY A 115 12.12 8.20 3.21
C GLY A 115 12.49 8.77 1.85
N GLY A 116 11.50 9.31 1.12
CA GLY A 116 11.66 10.10 -0.11
C GLY A 116 10.79 11.35 -0.16
N CYS A 117 10.26 11.78 0.98
CA CYS A 117 9.43 12.98 1.10
C CYS A 117 10.30 14.24 1.03
N ASP A 118 9.88 15.21 0.23
CA ASP A 118 10.50 16.54 0.04
C ASP A 118 9.70 17.65 0.74
N ASN A 119 8.83 17.28 1.69
CA ASN A 119 7.99 18.21 2.44
C ASN A 119 7.73 17.67 3.88
N CYS A 120 6.52 17.71 4.42
CA CYS A 120 6.27 17.25 5.79
C CYS A 120 5.97 15.74 5.85
N TYR A 121 6.76 14.98 6.62
CA TYR A 121 6.72 13.52 6.67
C TYR A 121 6.15 12.98 7.98
N PHE A 122 5.33 11.94 7.90
CA PHE A 122 4.77 11.23 9.04
C PHE A 122 5.25 9.78 9.08
N ALA A 123 6.09 9.48 10.08
CA ALA A 123 6.77 8.19 10.20
C ALA A 123 5.86 6.97 10.41
N PRO A 124 4.79 7.01 11.23
CA PRO A 124 3.97 5.84 11.51
C PRO A 124 3.23 5.25 10.31
N THR A 125 2.94 6.07 9.28
CA THR A 125 2.20 5.62 8.08
C THR A 125 2.92 5.95 6.77
N PHE A 126 4.19 6.39 6.83
CA PHE A 126 5.01 6.75 5.67
C PHE A 126 4.35 7.82 4.75
N ALA A 127 3.52 8.70 5.30
CA ALA A 127 2.82 9.73 4.54
C ALA A 127 3.69 10.98 4.31
N CYS A 128 3.56 11.59 3.13
CA CYS A 128 4.20 12.84 2.76
C CYS A 128 3.15 13.90 2.42
N PHE A 129 3.19 15.04 3.12
CA PHE A 129 2.26 16.15 2.94
C PHE A 129 2.95 17.28 2.18
N SER A 130 2.59 17.45 0.91
CA SER A 130 3.12 18.51 0.03
C SER A 130 2.39 19.84 0.26
N GLY A 131 3.10 20.97 0.10
CA GLY A 131 2.52 22.32 0.16
C GLY A 131 2.44 22.94 1.56
N TRP A 132 3.01 22.28 2.57
CA TRP A 132 3.11 22.83 3.92
C TRP A 132 4.41 23.61 4.08
N THR A 133 4.38 24.64 4.95
CA THR A 133 5.57 25.36 5.38
C THR A 133 6.28 24.61 6.50
N LYS A 134 7.59 24.88 6.67
CA LYS A 134 8.40 24.32 7.77
C LYS A 134 7.82 24.59 9.15
N ALA A 135 7.25 25.77 9.35
CA ALA A 135 6.60 26.15 10.61
C ALA A 135 5.33 25.33 10.86
N GLN A 136 4.51 25.12 9.83
CA GLN A 136 3.31 24.29 9.94
C GLN A 136 3.66 22.82 10.23
N CYS A 137 4.72 22.28 9.60
CA CYS A 137 5.15 20.92 9.87
C CYS A 137 5.63 20.73 11.32
N ARG A 138 6.34 21.72 11.87
CA ARG A 138 6.86 21.68 13.26
C ARG A 138 5.81 21.96 14.33
N SER A 139 4.63 22.43 13.95
CA SER A 139 3.53 22.65 14.91
C SER A 139 3.03 21.34 15.54
N VAL A 140 3.32 20.20 14.93
CA VAL A 140 2.98 18.87 15.45
C VAL A 140 4.25 18.03 15.56
N SER A 141 4.62 17.65 16.78
CA SER A 141 5.90 16.99 17.08
C SER A 141 6.05 15.59 16.47
N THR A 142 4.97 14.98 16.00
CA THR A 142 4.97 13.68 15.31
C THR A 142 5.35 13.78 13.84
N PHE A 143 5.35 14.98 13.26
CA PHE A 143 5.78 15.20 11.89
C PHE A 143 7.24 15.64 11.81
N THR A 144 7.93 15.16 10.79
CA THR A 144 9.31 15.51 10.50
C THR A 144 9.35 16.36 9.23
N TRP A 145 9.96 17.54 9.29
CA TRP A 145 10.20 18.34 8.09
C TRP A 145 11.31 17.71 7.24
N CYS A 146 11.01 17.47 5.98
CA CYS A 146 11.87 16.80 5.02
C CYS A 146 12.07 17.59 3.72
N GLY A 147 11.48 18.79 3.62
CA GLY A 147 11.80 19.72 2.55
C GLY A 147 13.17 20.35 2.71
N GLY A 148 13.66 20.93 1.61
CA GLY A 148 14.89 21.73 1.60
C GLY A 148 14.86 22.82 2.68
N GLN A 149 16.03 23.19 3.18
CA GLN A 149 16.14 24.47 3.89
C GLN A 149 16.15 25.54 2.80
N ASP A 150 15.08 26.33 2.77
CA ASP A 150 14.91 27.61 2.06
C ASP A 150 15.85 27.85 0.85
#